data_AF-A0A9E1E998-F1
#
_entry.id   AF-A0A9E1E998-F1
#
_cell.length_a   1.000
_cell.length_b   1.000
_cell.length_c   1.000
_cell.angle_alpha   90.00
_cell.angle_beta   90.00
_cell.angle_gamma   90.00
#
_symmetry.space_group_name_H-M   'P 1'
#
loop_
_entity.id
_entity.type
_entity.pdbx_description
1 polymer ?
#
loop_
_entity_poly.entity_id
_entity_poly.type
_entity_poly.pdbx_seq_one_letter_code
_entity_poly.pdbx_strand_id
1 'polypeptide(L)'
;MRITRTINSIIVLFLYITTISCIKNKNLYDDSLAEKKVISNPEFLYPYINEPISHTAEITIHIKEGVRQLTLSDAVIPPLKYNKSWLFMLTQDDCRHAAFCYTWAAINGKPLSKKSFYDLPHLQTNDLPSDCYYLGKTLGSTDGAENEVRFSFATTLAPEEKWMDNVTTINKKDNGFHEQNGLVWGNVKEMLNFGIGIAFHDVMATDINNPNDILAHYEIAQNIILNRLGRGCKMLAEPNGNKNYVEAAHNYPVIKTFTLQTGGERIHPFEEMLNLENKLIERIFFNNHDEIKEKIVNELSYPCEQREIIYAGVHGTDTSWAEFLLWLNDTYGQDGDDSMWMPNQEEYYEYNYYQVHGTTEVNYENEHTIKLTVHLPGQEYFYYPSVTVNLSGIKKEDIKQISSNDEVTGLSFANYENGIMLNIDCRKYLAEHAENFVKRYETNPTSVSAKADALYFVNMLKDSDKKTELKKRVE
;
A
#
# COMPACT_ATOMS: atom_id res chain seq x y z
N MET A 1 1.92 -76.85 23.16
CA MET A 1 1.40 -75.63 23.84
C MET A 1 2.47 -74.62 24.29
N ARG A 2 3.70 -75.03 24.66
CA ARG A 2 4.77 -74.06 25.05
C ARG A 2 5.41 -73.31 23.87
N ILE A 3 5.64 -73.97 22.73
CA ILE A 3 6.32 -73.38 21.56
C ILE A 3 5.48 -72.29 20.88
N THR A 4 4.17 -72.48 20.78
CA THR A 4 3.24 -71.51 20.16
C THR A 4 3.14 -70.21 20.97
N ARG A 5 3.33 -70.28 22.29
CA ARG A 5 3.28 -69.11 23.18
C ARG A 5 4.53 -68.24 23.02
N THR A 6 5.69 -68.85 22.84
CA THR A 6 6.97 -68.13 22.62
C THR A 6 6.99 -67.44 21.26
N ILE A 7 6.45 -68.09 20.21
CA ILE A 7 6.36 -67.49 18.86
C ILE A 7 5.41 -66.28 18.87
N ASN A 8 4.26 -66.37 19.53
CA ASN A 8 3.34 -65.24 19.63
C ASN A 8 3.93 -64.07 20.44
N SER A 9 4.71 -64.33 21.49
CA SER A 9 5.41 -63.27 22.23
C SER A 9 6.50 -62.59 21.40
N ILE A 10 7.20 -63.33 20.53
CA ILE A 10 8.22 -62.78 19.63
C ILE A 10 7.56 -61.94 18.53
N ILE A 11 6.43 -62.39 17.96
CA ILE A 11 5.68 -61.64 16.93
C ILE A 11 5.11 -60.34 17.50
N VAL A 12 4.57 -60.34 18.72
CA VAL A 12 4.07 -59.12 19.38
C VAL A 12 5.21 -58.14 19.68
N LEU A 13 6.38 -58.63 20.10
CA LEU A 13 7.57 -57.80 20.32
C LEU A 13 8.09 -57.20 18.99
N PHE A 14 8.09 -57.97 17.91
CA PHE A 14 8.50 -57.51 16.58
C PHE A 14 7.52 -56.45 16.03
N LEU A 15 6.21 -56.65 16.22
CA LEU A 15 5.18 -55.65 15.87
C LEU A 15 5.38 -54.34 16.65
N TYR A 16 5.70 -54.42 17.94
CA TYR A 16 5.97 -53.24 18.78
C TYR A 16 7.23 -52.47 18.31
N ILE A 17 8.29 -53.18 17.92
CA ILE A 17 9.54 -52.59 17.41
C ILE A 17 9.33 -51.97 16.01
N THR A 18 8.48 -52.56 15.16
CA THR A 18 8.12 -51.98 13.85
C THR A 18 7.22 -50.73 13.96
N THR A 19 6.41 -50.61 15.02
CA THR A 19 5.62 -49.39 15.27
C THR A 19 6.45 -48.23 15.85
N ILE A 20 7.56 -48.53 16.55
CA ILE A 20 8.47 -47.52 17.09
C ILE A 20 9.45 -47.02 16.00
N SER A 21 9.76 -47.84 14.99
CA SER A 21 10.63 -47.45 13.86
C SER A 21 9.95 -46.56 12.81
N CYS A 22 8.65 -46.28 12.95
CA CYS A 22 7.95 -45.21 12.23
C CYS A 22 7.78 -43.92 13.04
N ILE A 23 8.45 -43.79 14.19
CA ILE A 23 8.66 -42.46 14.78
C ILE A 23 9.83 -41.86 13.98
N LYS A 24 9.51 -41.00 13.00
CA LYS A 24 10.49 -40.05 12.46
C LYS A 24 11.25 -39.50 13.66
N ASN A 25 12.59 -39.63 13.68
CA ASN A 25 13.43 -38.91 14.60
C ASN A 25 13.05 -37.42 14.49
N LYS A 26 12.13 -36.95 15.34
CA LYS A 26 12.01 -35.53 15.62
C LYS A 26 13.30 -35.23 16.33
N ASN A 27 14.18 -34.53 15.63
CA ASN A 27 15.37 -33.98 16.23
C ASN A 27 14.89 -33.16 17.44
N LEU A 28 15.10 -33.66 18.66
CA LEU A 28 14.68 -32.99 19.89
C LEU A 28 15.47 -31.68 20.11
N TYR A 29 16.51 -31.47 19.28
CA TYR A 29 17.32 -30.28 19.17
C TYR A 29 17.24 -29.77 17.72
N ASP A 30 16.06 -29.32 17.33
CA ASP A 30 15.95 -28.46 16.16
C ASP A 30 16.23 -27.02 16.60
N ASP A 31 17.47 -26.55 16.38
CA ASP A 31 17.87 -25.17 16.66
C ASP A 31 16.99 -24.15 15.91
N SER A 32 16.24 -24.56 14.88
CA SER A 32 15.27 -23.70 14.20
C SER A 32 14.05 -23.35 15.09
N LEU A 33 13.72 -24.19 16.07
CA LEU A 33 12.59 -24.01 17.00
C LEU A 33 13.02 -23.40 18.36
N ALA A 34 14.29 -23.04 18.51
CA ALA A 34 14.76 -22.33 19.68
C ALA A 34 14.25 -20.89 19.68
N GLU A 35 13.92 -20.38 20.87
CA GLU A 35 13.56 -18.97 21.08
C GLU A 35 14.73 -18.07 20.65
N LYS A 36 14.45 -17.06 19.80
CA LYS A 36 15.47 -16.16 19.25
C LYS A 36 14.98 -14.72 19.25
N LYS A 37 15.87 -13.81 19.62
CA LYS A 37 15.69 -12.37 19.41
C LYS A 37 16.25 -11.99 18.05
N VAL A 38 15.43 -11.39 17.21
CA VAL A 38 15.74 -11.04 15.82
C VAL A 38 15.42 -9.57 15.56
N ILE A 39 16.28 -8.90 14.80
CA ILE A 39 16.00 -7.56 14.31
C ILE A 39 14.97 -7.69 13.19
N SER A 40 13.83 -7.01 13.31
CA SER A 40 12.82 -6.96 12.26
C SER A 40 13.37 -6.17 11.06
N ASN A 41 13.50 -6.83 9.91
CA ASN A 41 13.90 -6.18 8.66
C ASN A 41 13.47 -7.04 7.45
N PRO A 42 12.86 -6.43 6.40
CA PRO A 42 12.59 -7.14 5.16
C PRO A 42 13.89 -7.39 4.37
N GLU A 43 13.83 -8.31 3.41
CA GLU A 43 14.98 -8.64 2.55
C GLU A 43 15.34 -7.52 1.57
N PHE A 44 14.40 -6.60 1.31
CA PHE A 44 14.56 -5.46 0.43
C PHE A 44 13.66 -4.29 0.88
N LEU A 45 13.98 -3.11 0.39
CA LEU A 45 13.16 -1.91 0.50
C LEU A 45 13.17 -1.17 -0.83
N TYR A 46 12.04 -0.63 -1.27
CA TYR A 46 12.00 0.23 -2.44
C TYR A 46 13.01 1.40 -2.29
N PRO A 47 13.86 1.70 -3.28
CA PRO A 47 14.94 2.68 -3.14
C PRO A 47 14.44 4.13 -3.29
N TYR A 48 13.59 4.57 -2.37
CA TYR A 48 12.89 5.87 -2.39
C TYR A 48 13.80 7.08 -2.65
N ILE A 49 14.98 7.14 -2.01
CA ILE A 49 15.93 8.26 -2.17
C ILE A 49 16.46 8.41 -3.60
N ASN A 50 16.34 7.37 -4.43
CA ASN A 50 16.82 7.35 -5.80
C ASN A 50 15.71 7.66 -6.83
N GLU A 51 14.48 7.92 -6.38
CA GLU A 51 13.37 8.28 -7.26
C GLU A 51 13.62 9.67 -7.89
N PRO A 52 13.50 9.82 -9.22
CA PRO A 52 13.50 11.13 -9.86
C PRO A 52 12.37 12.01 -9.32
N ILE A 53 12.61 13.32 -9.26
CA ILE A 53 11.60 14.26 -8.76
C ILE A 53 10.50 14.50 -9.80
N SER A 54 10.87 14.58 -11.08
CA SER A 54 9.92 14.88 -12.17
C SER A 54 10.07 13.85 -13.27
N HIS A 55 8.96 13.58 -13.94
CA HIS A 55 8.87 12.55 -14.97
C HIS A 55 8.23 13.11 -16.25
N THR A 56 8.64 12.56 -17.39
CA THR A 56 7.99 12.81 -18.68
C THR A 56 7.70 11.48 -19.35
N ALA A 57 6.45 11.06 -19.28
CA ALA A 57 5.97 9.87 -19.95
C ALA A 57 5.63 10.18 -21.41
N GLU A 58 6.11 9.35 -22.32
CA GLU A 58 5.72 9.40 -23.73
C GLU A 58 5.08 8.07 -24.12
N ILE A 59 3.87 8.13 -24.67
CA ILE A 59 3.08 6.98 -25.11
C ILE A 59 2.80 7.13 -26.61
N THR A 60 3.17 6.12 -27.38
CA THR A 60 2.89 6.03 -28.81
C THR A 60 1.76 5.03 -29.04
N ILE A 61 0.69 5.47 -29.69
CA ILE A 61 -0.49 4.68 -30.00
C ILE A 61 -0.60 4.55 -31.51
N HIS A 62 -0.50 3.32 -32.01
CA HIS A 62 -0.73 3.00 -33.41
C HIS A 62 -2.17 2.52 -33.61
N ILE A 63 -2.89 3.19 -34.48
CA ILE A 63 -4.29 2.89 -34.83
C ILE A 63 -4.31 1.88 -35.99
N LYS A 64 -5.33 1.00 -36.02
CA LYS A 64 -5.57 0.06 -37.12
C LYS A 64 -5.86 0.78 -38.43
N GLU A 65 -5.38 0.22 -39.53
CA GLU A 65 -5.68 0.71 -40.87
C GLU A 65 -7.20 0.71 -41.14
N GLY A 66 -7.69 1.75 -41.80
CA GLY A 66 -9.12 1.90 -42.13
C GLY A 66 -9.98 2.52 -41.02
N VAL A 67 -9.46 2.68 -39.80
CA VAL A 67 -10.10 3.51 -38.77
C VAL A 67 -9.84 4.98 -39.09
N ARG A 68 -10.92 5.75 -39.27
CA ARG A 68 -10.83 7.21 -39.43
C ARG A 68 -11.09 7.87 -38.09
N GLN A 69 -10.16 8.69 -37.65
CA GLN A 69 -10.35 9.54 -36.49
C GLN A 69 -11.20 10.75 -36.87
N LEU A 70 -12.38 10.84 -36.26
CA LEU A 70 -13.38 11.86 -36.62
C LEU A 70 -13.21 13.17 -35.83
N THR A 71 -12.44 13.15 -34.74
CA THR A 71 -12.23 14.29 -33.84
C THR A 71 -10.80 14.30 -33.33
N LEU A 72 -10.25 15.50 -33.12
CA LEU A 72 -8.99 15.64 -32.38
C LEU A 72 -9.19 15.10 -30.97
N SER A 73 -8.23 14.30 -30.52
CA SER A 73 -8.18 13.73 -29.19
C SER A 73 -7.70 14.78 -28.21
N ASP A 74 -8.42 14.89 -27.11
CA ASP A 74 -8.02 15.63 -25.92
C ASP A 74 -7.59 14.66 -24.82
N ALA A 75 -6.64 15.07 -23.98
CA ALA A 75 -6.05 14.27 -22.92
C ALA A 75 -6.13 15.02 -21.59
N VAL A 76 -6.78 14.42 -20.58
CA VAL A 76 -7.00 15.06 -19.27
C VAL A 76 -6.68 14.08 -18.15
N ILE A 77 -6.02 14.57 -17.09
CA ILE A 77 -5.88 13.85 -15.82
C ILE A 77 -7.19 14.05 -15.04
N PRO A 78 -8.00 12.99 -14.78
CA PRO A 78 -9.28 13.13 -14.12
C PRO A 78 -9.12 13.47 -12.62
N PRO A 79 -10.17 14.00 -11.95
CA PRO A 79 -10.09 14.43 -10.55
C PRO A 79 -9.66 13.35 -9.56
N LEU A 80 -10.02 12.09 -9.83
CA LEU A 80 -9.60 10.93 -9.04
C LEU A 80 -8.90 9.91 -9.94
N LYS A 81 -7.84 9.29 -9.41
CA LYS A 81 -7.11 8.21 -10.10
C LYS A 81 -8.08 7.07 -10.43
N TYR A 82 -7.84 6.41 -11.56
CA TYR A 82 -8.62 5.29 -12.09
C TYR A 82 -10.08 5.63 -12.44
N ASN A 83 -10.41 6.91 -12.60
CA ASN A 83 -11.78 7.40 -12.81
C ASN A 83 -12.78 6.94 -11.73
N LYS A 84 -12.30 6.77 -10.48
CA LYS A 84 -13.17 6.46 -9.36
C LYS A 84 -14.13 7.62 -9.08
N SER A 85 -15.29 7.31 -8.51
CA SER A 85 -16.38 8.27 -8.33
C SER A 85 -16.40 8.94 -6.95
N TRP A 86 -15.60 8.43 -6.01
CA TRP A 86 -15.45 9.00 -4.67
C TRP A 86 -14.16 8.52 -3.99
N LEU A 87 -13.77 9.24 -2.93
CA LEU A 87 -12.49 9.08 -2.25
C LEU A 87 -12.70 8.72 -0.77
N PHE A 88 -12.07 7.63 -0.33
CA PHE A 88 -11.93 7.28 1.08
C PHE A 88 -10.46 7.36 1.47
N MET A 89 -10.12 8.02 2.57
CA MET A 89 -8.75 8.06 3.09
C MET A 89 -8.72 7.59 4.54
N LEU A 90 -7.61 6.96 4.92
CA LEU A 90 -7.38 6.47 6.28
C LEU A 90 -5.98 6.86 6.75
N THR A 91 -5.91 7.49 7.92
CA THR A 91 -4.65 7.72 8.64
C THR A 91 -4.74 7.13 10.04
N GLN A 92 -3.83 6.20 10.33
CA GLN A 92 -3.71 5.54 11.62
C GLN A 92 -2.62 6.22 12.48
N ASP A 93 -3.03 6.70 13.65
CA ASP A 93 -2.21 7.49 14.56
C ASP A 93 -1.40 6.65 15.55
N ASP A 94 -0.62 7.34 16.38
CA ASP A 94 0.20 6.81 17.47
C ASP A 94 1.23 5.72 17.11
N CYS A 95 1.57 5.55 15.82
CA CYS A 95 2.52 4.53 15.36
C CYS A 95 2.15 3.12 15.90
N ARG A 96 0.85 2.81 15.97
CA ARG A 96 0.34 1.59 16.62
C ARG A 96 0.83 0.32 15.94
N HIS A 97 1.19 -0.70 16.74
CA HIS A 97 1.55 -2.03 16.25
C HIS A 97 0.44 -2.64 15.37
N ALA A 98 -0.83 -2.32 15.67
CA ALA A 98 -1.99 -2.75 14.91
C ALA A 98 -1.99 -2.32 13.42
N ALA A 99 -1.32 -1.22 13.07
CA ALA A 99 -1.18 -0.80 11.68
C ALA A 99 -0.55 -1.89 10.80
N PHE A 100 0.38 -2.68 11.35
CA PHE A 100 0.99 -3.80 10.65
C PHE A 100 0.11 -5.06 10.71
N CYS A 101 -0.23 -5.53 11.91
CA CYS A 101 -0.81 -6.86 12.10
C CYS A 101 -2.34 -6.94 11.97
N TYR A 102 -3.03 -5.79 11.83
CA TYR A 102 -4.46 -5.74 11.51
C TYR A 102 -4.71 -5.00 10.20
N THR A 103 -4.34 -3.72 10.10
CA THR A 103 -4.67 -2.88 8.94
C THR A 103 -3.95 -3.34 7.66
N TRP A 104 -2.62 -3.28 7.64
CA TRP A 104 -1.82 -3.73 6.51
C TRP A 104 -2.03 -5.22 6.23
N ALA A 105 -2.14 -6.03 7.29
CA ALA A 105 -2.33 -7.47 7.17
C ALA A 105 -3.64 -7.83 6.47
N ALA A 106 -4.76 -7.22 6.87
CA ALA A 106 -6.07 -7.46 6.26
C ALA A 106 -6.06 -7.08 4.78
N ILE A 107 -5.55 -5.88 4.45
CA ILE A 107 -5.45 -5.38 3.08
C ILE A 107 -4.64 -6.34 2.18
N ASN A 108 -3.52 -6.85 2.69
CA ASN A 108 -2.55 -7.61 1.90
C ASN A 108 -2.73 -9.14 2.00
N GLY A 109 -3.89 -9.60 2.46
CA GLY A 109 -4.21 -11.04 2.55
C GLY A 109 -3.24 -11.82 3.45
N LYS A 110 -2.79 -11.18 4.53
CA LYS A 110 -1.84 -11.75 5.50
C LYS A 110 -2.61 -12.36 6.69
N PRO A 111 -1.95 -13.18 7.52
CA PRO A 111 -2.50 -13.67 8.78
C PRO A 111 -3.15 -12.57 9.63
N LEU A 112 -4.32 -12.83 10.19
CA LEU A 112 -4.93 -11.99 11.23
C LEU A 112 -5.07 -12.80 12.51
N SER A 113 -5.10 -12.13 13.66
CA SER A 113 -5.39 -12.75 14.96
C SER A 113 -6.62 -12.09 15.59
N LYS A 114 -7.28 -12.78 16.53
CA LYS A 114 -8.44 -12.21 17.24
C LYS A 114 -8.03 -11.30 18.39
N LYS A 115 -6.81 -11.45 18.90
CA LYS A 115 -6.35 -10.75 20.12
C LYS A 115 -4.83 -10.57 20.23
N SER A 116 -4.07 -11.06 19.26
CA SER A 116 -2.60 -11.07 19.31
C SER A 116 -2.00 -10.13 18.28
N PHE A 117 -0.75 -9.77 18.51
CA PHE A 117 0.01 -8.83 17.69
C PHE A 117 1.33 -9.47 17.29
N TYR A 118 1.69 -9.38 16.02
CA TYR A 118 2.88 -10.01 15.49
C TYR A 118 3.66 -9.01 14.62
N ASP A 119 4.98 -9.07 14.69
CA ASP A 119 5.90 -8.38 13.78
C ASP A 119 6.26 -9.21 12.52
N LEU A 120 6.92 -8.57 11.56
CA LEU A 120 7.42 -9.19 10.33
C LEU A 120 8.21 -10.50 10.53
N PRO A 121 9.12 -10.65 11.52
CA PRO A 121 9.87 -11.89 11.70
C PRO A 121 8.98 -13.10 11.99
N HIS A 122 7.83 -12.88 12.63
CA HIS A 122 6.83 -13.94 12.84
C HIS A 122 6.25 -14.42 11.51
N LEU A 123 5.93 -13.50 10.58
CA LEU A 123 5.49 -13.86 9.23
C LEU A 123 6.57 -14.59 8.44
N GLN A 124 7.81 -14.09 8.48
CA GLN A 124 8.93 -14.67 7.74
C GLN A 124 9.27 -16.09 8.20
N THR A 125 9.06 -16.39 9.48
CA THR A 125 9.35 -17.69 10.08
C THR A 125 8.13 -18.58 10.24
N ASN A 126 6.95 -18.09 9.86
CA ASN A 126 5.66 -18.74 10.07
C ASN A 126 5.41 -19.12 11.54
N ASP A 127 5.92 -18.31 12.46
CA ASP A 127 5.65 -18.37 13.91
C ASP A 127 4.43 -17.51 14.21
N LEU A 128 3.23 -18.06 14.01
CA LEU A 128 1.98 -17.30 14.06
C LEU A 128 1.18 -17.58 15.34
N PRO A 129 0.35 -16.62 15.79
CA PRO A 129 -0.60 -16.85 16.89
C PRO A 129 -1.50 -18.07 16.63
N SER A 130 -1.81 -18.83 17.68
CA SER A 130 -2.66 -20.02 17.57
C SER A 130 -4.10 -19.76 17.11
N ASP A 131 -4.57 -18.51 17.23
CA ASP A 131 -5.90 -18.07 16.81
C ASP A 131 -5.89 -17.38 15.43
N CYS A 132 -4.81 -17.57 14.67
CA CYS A 132 -4.63 -17.02 13.34
C CYS A 132 -5.76 -17.44 12.39
N TYR A 133 -6.25 -16.50 11.60
CA TYR A 133 -7.20 -16.72 10.51
C TYR A 133 -6.85 -15.83 9.30
N TYR A 134 -7.54 -16.04 8.18
CA TYR A 134 -7.37 -15.26 6.95
C TYR A 134 -8.74 -14.81 6.43
N LEU A 135 -8.81 -13.64 5.80
CA LEU A 135 -10.01 -13.22 5.05
C LEU A 135 -10.17 -14.00 3.75
N GLY A 136 -9.11 -14.65 3.27
CA GLY A 136 -9.12 -15.46 2.05
C GLY A 136 -8.89 -14.67 0.75
N LYS A 137 -8.71 -13.35 0.84
CA LYS A 137 -8.42 -12.44 -0.27
C LYS A 137 -7.69 -11.18 0.21
N THR A 138 -7.17 -10.42 -0.72
CA THR A 138 -6.71 -9.04 -0.54
C THR A 138 -7.89 -8.08 -0.64
N LEU A 139 -7.71 -6.86 -0.14
CA LEU A 139 -8.76 -5.83 -0.12
C LEU A 139 -8.32 -4.63 -0.96
N GLY A 140 -9.12 -4.27 -1.95
CA GLY A 140 -8.74 -3.29 -2.95
C GLY A 140 -9.88 -2.87 -3.88
N SER A 141 -9.53 -2.03 -4.83
CA SER A 141 -10.29 -1.71 -6.04
C SER A 141 -9.55 -2.26 -7.26
N THR A 142 -10.06 -2.03 -8.46
CA THR A 142 -9.29 -2.20 -9.70
C THR A 142 -8.78 -0.85 -10.21
N ASP A 143 -7.81 -0.87 -11.13
CA ASP A 143 -7.36 0.31 -11.86
C ASP A 143 -8.29 0.72 -13.03
N GLY A 144 -9.45 0.06 -13.17
CA GLY A 144 -10.36 0.22 -14.32
C GLY A 144 -9.89 -0.50 -15.59
N ALA A 145 -8.71 -1.15 -15.55
CA ALA A 145 -8.08 -1.89 -16.64
C ALA A 145 -7.66 -3.31 -16.21
N GLU A 146 -8.48 -3.93 -15.36
CA GLU A 146 -8.38 -5.32 -14.89
C GLU A 146 -7.22 -5.63 -13.94
N ASN A 147 -6.44 -4.63 -13.48
CA ASN A 147 -5.42 -4.86 -12.46
C ASN A 147 -5.95 -4.51 -11.08
N GLU A 148 -5.62 -5.36 -10.11
CA GLU A 148 -5.83 -5.11 -8.68
C GLU A 148 -5.07 -3.85 -8.24
N VAL A 149 -5.74 -3.02 -7.44
CA VAL A 149 -5.16 -1.89 -6.69
C VAL A 149 -5.56 -2.07 -5.23
N ARG A 150 -4.64 -2.54 -4.40
CA ARG A 150 -4.91 -2.74 -2.97
C ARG A 150 -5.13 -1.40 -2.28
N PHE A 151 -6.00 -1.40 -1.26
CA PHE A 151 -6.21 -0.20 -0.44
C PHE A 151 -4.90 0.27 0.18
N SER A 152 -4.74 1.59 0.28
CA SER A 152 -3.61 2.22 0.96
C SER A 152 -4.10 3.09 2.12
N PHE A 153 -3.23 3.32 3.08
CA PHE A 153 -3.47 4.16 4.25
C PHE A 153 -2.15 4.78 4.69
N ALA A 154 -2.20 5.81 5.54
CA ALA A 154 -1.01 6.35 6.18
C ALA A 154 -0.93 5.87 7.63
N THR A 155 0.28 5.62 8.13
CA THR A 155 0.54 5.46 9.56
C THR A 155 1.43 6.57 10.05
N THR A 156 1.17 7.11 11.23
CA THR A 156 2.12 8.01 11.87
C THR A 156 3.35 7.25 12.36
N LEU A 157 4.48 7.94 12.50
CA LEU A 157 5.72 7.39 13.03
C LEU A 157 6.11 8.10 14.33
N ALA A 158 6.83 7.38 15.19
CA ALA A 158 7.43 7.91 16.41
C ALA A 158 8.97 7.79 16.33
N PRO A 159 9.63 8.42 15.35
CA PRO A 159 11.00 8.08 14.96
C PRO A 159 12.04 8.30 16.06
N GLU A 160 11.80 9.22 16.98
CA GLU A 160 12.68 9.51 18.11
C GLU A 160 12.53 8.49 19.27
N GLU A 161 11.44 7.72 19.27
CA GLU A 161 11.17 6.72 20.30
C GLU A 161 12.05 5.47 20.13
N LYS A 162 12.76 5.11 21.21
CA LYS A 162 13.71 4.00 21.20
C LYS A 162 13.06 2.65 20.96
N TRP A 163 11.75 2.50 21.26
CA TRP A 163 11.07 1.23 21.08
C TRP A 163 10.89 0.86 19.60
N MET A 164 11.03 1.79 18.65
CA MET A 164 11.04 1.46 17.21
C MET A 164 12.26 0.58 16.83
N ASP A 165 13.32 0.58 17.65
CA ASP A 165 14.51 -0.27 17.51
C ASP A 165 14.41 -1.62 18.25
N ASN A 166 13.26 -1.92 18.85
CA ASN A 166 13.10 -3.18 19.58
C ASN A 166 13.28 -4.39 18.65
N VAL A 167 13.83 -5.46 19.24
CA VAL A 167 13.94 -6.77 18.60
C VAL A 167 12.67 -7.58 18.83
N THR A 168 12.30 -8.38 17.84
CA THR A 168 11.18 -9.33 17.93
C THR A 168 11.69 -10.66 18.50
N THR A 169 10.89 -11.32 19.34
CA THR A 169 11.23 -12.67 19.85
C THR A 169 10.38 -13.72 19.15
N ILE A 170 11.01 -14.55 18.32
CA ILE A 170 10.37 -15.67 17.61
C ILE A 170 10.55 -16.99 18.37
N ASN A 171 9.67 -17.96 18.10
CA ASN A 171 9.57 -19.29 18.72
C ASN A 171 9.45 -19.25 20.25
N LYS A 172 8.79 -18.22 20.78
CA LYS A 172 8.63 -18.06 22.23
C LYS A 172 7.64 -19.09 22.77
N LYS A 173 8.06 -19.88 23.76
CA LYS A 173 7.28 -21.02 24.30
C LYS A 173 5.94 -20.64 24.97
N ASP A 174 5.83 -19.40 25.48
CA ASP A 174 4.67 -18.94 26.27
C ASP A 174 3.83 -17.87 25.53
N ASN A 175 3.68 -17.96 24.20
CA ASN A 175 2.91 -17.03 23.35
C ASN A 175 3.43 -15.57 23.36
N GLY A 176 4.47 -15.28 22.56
CA GLY A 176 5.13 -13.97 22.48
C GLY A 176 4.38 -12.84 21.77
N PHE A 177 3.08 -12.99 21.50
CA PHE A 177 2.33 -12.11 20.60
C PHE A 177 1.54 -11.01 21.33
N HIS A 178 2.19 -10.33 22.26
CA HIS A 178 1.62 -9.18 22.96
C HIS A 178 1.77 -7.91 22.14
N GLU A 179 0.82 -6.98 22.30
CA GLU A 179 0.95 -5.63 21.77
C GLU A 179 2.27 -5.00 22.24
N GLN A 180 2.95 -4.32 21.32
CA GLN A 180 4.18 -3.58 21.59
C GLN A 180 3.80 -2.09 21.69
N ASN A 181 4.70 -1.26 22.24
CA ASN A 181 4.46 0.18 22.36
C ASN A 181 4.11 0.85 21.01
N GLY A 182 4.55 0.26 19.90
CA GLY A 182 4.16 0.65 18.54
C GLY A 182 4.91 -0.19 17.49
N LEU A 183 4.99 0.31 16.27
CA LEU A 183 5.70 -0.32 15.14
C LEU A 183 7.23 -0.32 15.29
N VAL A 184 7.86 -1.50 15.20
CA VAL A 184 9.31 -1.56 14.96
C VAL A 184 9.64 -1.19 13.51
N TRP A 185 10.85 -0.66 13.26
CA TRP A 185 11.28 -0.19 11.94
C TRP A 185 11.11 -1.22 10.81
N GLY A 186 11.30 -2.51 11.08
CA GLY A 186 11.13 -3.56 10.08
C GLY A 186 9.69 -3.72 9.59
N ASN A 187 8.70 -3.52 10.47
CA ASN A 187 7.30 -3.52 10.07
C ASN A 187 6.99 -2.33 9.16
N VAL A 188 7.52 -1.14 9.50
CA VAL A 188 7.40 0.07 8.67
C VAL A 188 7.99 -0.17 7.29
N LYS A 189 9.23 -0.69 7.21
CA LYS A 189 9.90 -0.98 5.93
C LYS A 189 9.10 -1.97 5.07
N GLU A 190 8.53 -3.01 5.67
CA GLU A 190 7.69 -3.94 4.92
C GLU A 190 6.41 -3.25 4.42
N MET A 191 5.72 -2.47 5.25
CA MET A 191 4.53 -1.71 4.80
C MET A 191 4.87 -0.75 3.65
N LEU A 192 6.03 -0.10 3.71
CA LEU A 192 6.51 0.76 2.63
C LEU A 192 6.69 0.00 1.31
N ASN A 193 7.07 -1.28 1.32
CA ASN A 193 7.14 -2.05 0.07
C ASN A 193 5.78 -2.21 -0.63
N PHE A 194 4.68 -1.96 0.08
CA PHE A 194 3.30 -1.99 -0.43
C PHE A 194 2.70 -0.60 -0.65
N GLY A 195 3.51 0.47 -0.57
CA GLY A 195 3.03 1.83 -0.83
C GLY A 195 2.18 2.43 0.28
N ILE A 196 2.36 1.98 1.53
CA ILE A 196 1.76 2.63 2.70
C ILE A 196 2.41 4.00 2.94
N GLY A 197 1.61 5.00 3.30
CA GLY A 197 2.03 6.36 3.59
C GLY A 197 2.58 6.51 5.01
N ILE A 198 3.38 7.56 5.24
CA ILE A 198 3.91 7.90 6.56
C ILE A 198 3.65 9.36 6.91
N ALA A 199 3.42 9.64 8.19
CA ALA A 199 3.19 11.00 8.69
C ALA A 199 3.97 11.27 9.98
N PHE A 200 4.36 12.52 10.17
CA PHE A 200 4.68 13.05 11.49
C PHE A 200 3.43 13.11 12.37
N HIS A 201 3.66 13.01 13.68
CA HIS A 201 2.62 13.14 14.70
C HIS A 201 3.27 13.74 15.95
N ASP A 202 3.25 13.05 17.08
CA ASP A 202 4.05 13.43 18.25
C ASP A 202 5.55 13.35 17.95
N VAL A 203 6.28 14.37 18.40
CA VAL A 203 7.74 14.45 18.42
C VAL A 203 8.21 14.65 19.87
N MET A 204 9.47 14.37 20.16
CA MET A 204 10.00 14.42 21.53
C MET A 204 10.39 15.82 22.01
N ALA A 205 9.64 16.85 21.58
CA ALA A 205 9.83 18.23 22.00
C ALA A 205 9.76 18.35 23.53
N THR A 206 10.63 19.18 24.10
CA THR A 206 10.65 19.40 25.55
C THR A 206 9.43 20.21 26.01
N ASP A 207 9.00 21.17 25.18
CA ASP A 207 7.79 21.95 25.34
C ASP A 207 6.91 21.87 24.07
N ILE A 208 5.90 21.00 24.12
CA ILE A 208 4.91 20.81 23.05
C ILE A 208 4.00 22.04 22.84
N ASN A 209 4.12 23.09 23.65
CA ASN A 209 3.41 24.36 23.42
C ASN A 209 4.29 25.42 22.74
N ASN A 210 5.53 25.09 22.41
CA ASN A 210 6.45 25.97 21.71
C ASN A 210 6.69 25.46 20.28
N PRO A 211 6.12 26.11 19.24
CA PRO A 211 6.30 25.70 17.84
C PRO A 211 7.76 25.60 17.40
N ASN A 212 8.67 26.42 17.93
CA ASN A 212 10.09 26.35 17.57
C ASN A 212 10.77 25.10 18.12
N ASP A 213 10.34 24.62 19.29
CA ASP A 213 10.86 23.37 19.87
C ASP A 213 10.36 22.16 19.06
N ILE A 214 9.06 22.15 18.73
CA ILE A 214 8.48 21.14 17.84
C ILE A 214 9.21 21.13 16.47
N LEU A 215 9.45 22.30 15.87
CA LEU A 215 10.15 22.41 14.59
C LEU A 215 11.55 21.78 14.65
N ALA A 216 12.33 22.07 15.68
CA ALA A 216 13.65 21.47 15.86
C ALA A 216 13.57 19.94 15.92
N HIS A 217 12.51 19.41 16.55
CA HIS A 217 12.27 17.97 16.61
C HIS A 217 11.75 17.38 15.29
N TYR A 218 11.02 18.11 14.44
CA TYR A 218 10.74 17.64 13.07
C TYR A 218 12.01 17.40 12.26
N GLU A 219 13.03 18.26 12.40
CA GLU A 219 14.33 18.05 11.73
C GLU A 219 15.04 16.79 12.24
N ILE A 220 15.03 16.56 13.55
CA ILE A 220 15.61 15.34 14.16
C ILE A 220 14.85 14.10 13.66
N ALA A 221 13.52 14.13 13.73
CA ALA A 221 12.64 13.06 13.29
C ALA A 221 12.85 12.74 11.80
N GLN A 222 12.92 13.76 10.93
CA GLN A 222 13.18 13.59 9.50
C GLN A 222 14.53 12.92 9.23
N ASN A 223 15.58 13.34 9.93
CA ASN A 223 16.90 12.73 9.80
C ASN A 223 16.89 11.25 10.19
N ILE A 224 16.16 10.88 11.26
CA ILE A 224 16.01 9.48 11.65
C ILE A 224 15.23 8.71 10.59
N ILE A 225 14.10 9.25 10.11
CA ILE A 225 13.27 8.64 9.07
C ILE A 225 14.10 8.38 7.80
N LEU A 226 14.83 9.38 7.31
CA LEU A 226 15.73 9.25 6.15
C LEU A 226 16.79 8.18 6.37
N ASN A 227 17.45 8.15 7.54
CA ASN A 227 18.48 7.16 7.85
C ASN A 227 17.92 5.73 7.92
N ARG A 228 16.68 5.56 8.38
CA ARG A 228 16.06 4.25 8.59
C ARG A 228 15.38 3.70 7.35
N LEU A 229 14.81 4.58 6.52
CA LEU A 229 13.92 4.21 5.43
C LEU A 229 14.47 4.59 4.05
N GLY A 230 15.49 5.46 3.97
CA GLY A 230 15.89 6.07 2.71
C GLY A 230 14.74 6.86 2.05
N ARG A 231 13.77 7.29 2.85
CA ARG A 231 12.52 7.97 2.45
C ARG A 231 12.29 9.10 3.43
N GLY A 232 12.04 10.31 2.95
CA GLY A 232 11.63 11.45 3.76
C GLY A 232 10.13 11.44 4.01
N CYS A 233 9.70 12.04 5.12
CA CYS A 233 8.29 12.26 5.43
C CYS A 233 7.90 13.69 5.03
N LYS A 234 6.72 13.85 4.40
CA LYS A 234 6.18 15.15 3.96
C LYS A 234 4.76 15.43 4.45
N MET A 235 4.25 14.60 5.35
CA MET A 235 2.90 14.69 5.88
C MET A 235 2.90 14.93 7.38
N LEU A 236 2.03 15.81 7.87
CA LEU A 236 1.68 15.91 9.29
C LEU A 236 0.27 15.40 9.52
N ALA A 237 0.10 14.51 10.50
CA ALA A 237 -1.17 14.28 11.16
C ALA A 237 -1.12 14.98 12.53
N GLU A 238 -2.00 15.94 12.78
CA GLU A 238 -2.02 16.70 14.03
C GLU A 238 -2.24 15.78 15.25
N PRO A 239 -1.31 15.79 16.23
CA PRO A 239 -1.52 15.09 17.49
C PRO A 239 -2.32 15.94 18.46
N ASN A 240 -3.21 15.29 19.20
CA ASN A 240 -3.85 15.84 20.41
C ASN A 240 -4.65 17.14 20.22
N GLY A 241 -5.01 17.51 18.99
CA GLY A 241 -5.63 18.82 18.69
C GLY A 241 -4.70 20.01 18.93
N ASN A 242 -3.38 19.77 19.04
CA ASN A 242 -2.40 20.78 19.38
C ASN A 242 -1.92 21.54 18.14
N LYS A 243 -2.51 22.73 17.93
CA LYS A 243 -2.22 23.61 16.78
C LYS A 243 -0.77 24.09 16.69
N ASN A 244 0.01 24.00 17.78
CA ASN A 244 1.43 24.32 17.73
C ASN A 244 2.22 23.38 16.80
N TYR A 245 1.76 22.13 16.61
CA TYR A 245 2.35 21.19 15.65
C TYR A 245 2.12 21.65 14.21
N VAL A 246 0.93 22.19 13.92
CA VAL A 246 0.57 22.74 12.61
C VAL A 246 1.36 24.03 12.34
N GLU A 247 1.46 24.92 13.31
CA GLU A 247 2.28 26.14 13.20
C GLU A 247 3.76 25.82 12.96
N ALA A 248 4.32 24.86 13.70
CA ALA A 248 5.68 24.40 13.50
C ALA A 248 5.88 23.80 12.10
N ALA A 249 4.91 23.01 11.63
CA ALA A 249 5.00 22.33 10.33
C ALA A 249 4.85 23.29 9.15
N HIS A 250 4.06 24.37 9.26
CA HIS A 250 4.05 25.44 8.25
C HIS A 250 5.41 26.16 8.13
N ASN A 251 6.20 26.18 9.21
CA ASN A 251 7.55 26.72 9.21
C ASN A 251 8.62 25.68 8.84
N TYR A 252 8.22 24.43 8.57
CA TYR A 252 9.12 23.36 8.12
C TYR A 252 8.81 22.98 6.65
N PRO A 253 9.53 23.54 5.66
CA PRO A 253 9.15 23.49 4.24
C PRO A 253 9.00 22.10 3.61
N VAL A 254 9.54 21.08 4.28
CA VAL A 254 9.47 19.66 3.89
C VAL A 254 8.05 19.09 4.04
N ILE A 255 7.28 19.56 5.02
CA ILE A 255 5.88 19.12 5.20
C ILE A 255 5.00 19.89 4.21
N LYS A 256 4.28 19.15 3.36
CA LYS A 256 3.46 19.70 2.27
C LYS A 256 1.98 19.40 2.39
N THR A 257 1.62 18.38 3.16
CA THR A 257 0.23 17.95 3.32
C THR A 257 -0.08 17.68 4.79
N PHE A 258 -1.28 18.05 5.21
CA PHE A 258 -1.65 18.15 6.62
C PHE A 258 -3.01 17.53 6.85
N THR A 259 -3.19 16.87 8.00
CA THR A 259 -4.51 16.48 8.47
C THR A 259 -4.69 16.78 9.96
N LEU A 260 -5.93 17.07 10.35
CA LEU A 260 -6.31 17.49 11.69
C LEU A 260 -7.78 17.18 11.96
N GLN A 261 -8.16 17.18 13.23
CA GLN A 261 -9.51 16.83 13.66
C GLN A 261 -10.52 17.95 13.41
N THR A 262 -10.12 19.21 13.65
CA THR A 262 -11.02 20.37 13.57
C THR A 262 -10.30 21.66 13.20
N GLY A 263 -10.93 22.49 12.37
CA GLY A 263 -10.39 23.79 11.95
C GLY A 263 -9.65 23.72 10.62
N GLY A 264 -9.98 22.71 9.81
CA GLY A 264 -9.48 22.56 8.45
C GLY A 264 -10.60 22.68 7.43
N GLU A 265 -10.33 22.23 6.22
CA GLU A 265 -11.28 22.14 5.13
C GLU A 265 -11.75 20.70 4.91
N ARG A 266 -13.03 20.55 4.55
CA ARG A 266 -13.56 19.32 3.97
C ARG A 266 -13.43 19.42 2.47
N ILE A 267 -12.64 18.52 1.89
CA ILE A 267 -12.28 18.59 0.48
C ILE A 267 -13.38 17.97 -0.38
N HIS A 268 -13.70 18.63 -1.49
CA HIS A 268 -14.52 18.08 -2.56
C HIS A 268 -13.59 17.72 -3.74
N PRO A 269 -13.33 16.43 -4.02
CA PRO A 269 -12.29 16.06 -4.98
C PRO A 269 -12.51 16.53 -6.41
N PHE A 270 -13.76 16.79 -6.77
CA PHE A 270 -14.18 17.23 -8.10
C PHE A 270 -14.30 18.76 -8.21
N GLU A 271 -13.90 19.51 -7.18
CA GLU A 271 -13.83 20.96 -7.22
C GLU A 271 -12.83 21.42 -8.29
N GLU A 272 -13.27 22.36 -9.13
CA GLU A 272 -12.44 22.93 -10.19
C GLU A 272 -11.25 23.69 -9.58
N MET A 273 -10.04 23.45 -10.10
CA MET A 273 -8.79 24.05 -9.59
C MET A 273 -8.47 23.71 -8.12
N LEU A 274 -8.94 22.57 -7.59
CA LEU A 274 -8.53 22.08 -6.27
C LEU A 274 -7.00 21.97 -6.19
N ASN A 275 -6.39 22.65 -5.22
CA ASN A 275 -4.97 22.53 -4.90
C ASN A 275 -4.81 22.21 -3.42
N LEU A 276 -4.19 21.08 -3.10
CA LEU A 276 -4.01 20.58 -1.73
C LEU A 276 -2.70 21.04 -1.07
N GLU A 277 -1.82 21.74 -1.77
CA GLU A 277 -0.54 22.18 -1.21
C GLU A 277 -0.76 23.09 0.01
N ASN A 278 -0.21 22.68 1.15
CA ASN A 278 -0.36 23.33 2.45
C ASN A 278 -1.80 23.46 2.97
N LYS A 279 -2.78 22.75 2.37
CA LYS A 279 -4.14 22.71 2.90
C LYS A 279 -4.22 21.87 4.17
N LEU A 280 -4.99 22.38 5.12
CA LEU A 280 -5.34 21.72 6.38
C LEU A 280 -6.58 20.85 6.14
N ILE A 281 -6.41 19.54 5.96
CA ILE A 281 -7.52 18.64 5.60
C ILE A 281 -8.16 18.05 6.87
N GLU A 282 -9.47 18.25 7.05
CA GLU A 282 -10.18 17.62 8.17
C GLU A 282 -10.30 16.11 7.99
N ARG A 283 -10.03 15.37 9.08
CA ARG A 283 -10.37 13.95 9.22
C ARG A 283 -11.25 13.74 10.44
N ILE A 284 -12.02 12.66 10.42
CA ILE A 284 -13.01 12.34 11.43
C ILE A 284 -12.60 11.06 12.17
N PHE A 285 -12.60 11.13 13.49
CA PHE A 285 -12.52 9.95 14.36
C PHE A 285 -13.95 9.52 14.71
N PHE A 286 -14.46 8.56 13.96
CA PHE A 286 -15.82 8.04 14.14
C PHE A 286 -15.92 7.19 15.40
N ASN A 287 -17.09 7.17 16.07
CA ASN A 287 -17.24 6.38 17.29
C ASN A 287 -17.30 4.88 17.01
N ASN A 288 -17.78 4.50 15.82
CA ASN A 288 -17.92 3.11 15.38
C ASN A 288 -18.03 3.03 13.85
N HIS A 289 -17.91 1.82 13.32
CA HIS A 289 -17.97 1.57 11.87
C HIS A 289 -19.34 1.86 11.24
N ASP A 290 -20.44 1.79 11.99
CA ASP A 290 -21.77 2.06 11.44
C ASP A 290 -21.95 3.54 11.14
N GLU A 291 -21.38 4.44 11.95
CA GLU A 291 -21.32 5.88 11.64
C GLU A 291 -20.52 6.16 10.36
N ILE A 292 -19.42 5.42 10.13
CA ILE A 292 -18.64 5.54 8.89
C ILE A 292 -19.49 5.09 7.69
N LYS A 293 -20.15 3.93 7.81
CA LYS A 293 -21.05 3.41 6.77
C LYS A 293 -22.19 4.38 6.47
N GLU A 294 -22.80 4.97 7.49
CA GLU A 294 -23.86 5.97 7.32
C GLU A 294 -23.34 7.22 6.58
N LYS A 295 -22.16 7.75 6.97
CA LYS A 295 -21.53 8.86 6.24
C LYS A 295 -21.26 8.49 4.78
N ILE A 296 -20.77 7.29 4.50
CA ILE A 296 -20.57 6.79 3.12
C ILE A 296 -21.89 6.79 2.35
N VAL A 297 -22.93 6.15 2.87
CA VAL A 297 -24.23 6.06 2.20
C VAL A 297 -24.83 7.45 1.95
N ASN A 298 -24.71 8.36 2.91
CA ASN A 298 -25.19 9.74 2.77
C ASN A 298 -24.42 10.51 1.70
N GLU A 299 -23.09 10.44 1.69
CA GLU A 299 -22.27 11.10 0.65
C GLU A 299 -22.56 10.54 -0.74
N LEU A 300 -22.72 9.23 -0.87
CA LEU A 300 -23.00 8.61 -2.16
C LEU A 300 -24.40 8.91 -2.71
N SER A 301 -25.29 9.51 -1.90
CA SER A 301 -26.58 10.04 -2.37
C SER A 301 -26.45 11.30 -3.23
N TYR A 302 -25.31 12.00 -3.15
CA TYR A 302 -25.01 13.17 -3.97
C TYR A 302 -24.34 12.77 -5.30
N PRO A 303 -24.49 13.60 -6.36
CA PRO A 303 -23.68 13.51 -7.58
C PRO A 303 -22.18 13.53 -7.24
N CYS A 304 -21.34 12.83 -8.01
CA CYS A 304 -19.91 12.71 -7.68
C CYS A 304 -19.21 14.07 -7.54
N GLU A 305 -19.64 15.06 -8.32
CA GLU A 305 -19.10 16.42 -8.32
C GLU A 305 -19.32 17.17 -6.99
N GLN A 306 -20.27 16.71 -6.16
CA GLN A 306 -20.66 17.35 -4.90
C GLN A 306 -20.16 16.60 -3.66
N ARG A 307 -19.59 15.40 -3.82
CA ARG A 307 -19.21 14.54 -2.69
C ARG A 307 -18.02 15.12 -1.94
N GLU A 308 -18.08 15.09 -0.62
CA GLU A 308 -16.92 15.33 0.23
C GLU A 308 -16.03 14.07 0.25
N ILE A 309 -14.74 14.25 0.51
CA ILE A 309 -13.88 13.13 0.90
C ILE A 309 -14.40 12.50 2.20
N ILE A 310 -14.26 11.19 2.31
CA ILE A 310 -14.48 10.48 3.57
C ILE A 310 -13.12 10.16 4.15
N TYR A 311 -12.67 11.00 5.08
CA TYR A 311 -11.36 10.85 5.69
C TYR A 311 -11.48 10.40 7.15
N ALA A 312 -11.13 9.15 7.41
CA ALA A 312 -11.10 8.57 8.75
C ALA A 312 -9.72 8.71 9.42
N GLY A 313 -9.73 9.15 10.68
CA GLY A 313 -8.64 8.97 11.63
C GLY A 313 -8.93 7.80 12.56
N VAL A 314 -7.91 7.03 12.93
CA VAL A 314 -8.03 5.93 13.89
C VAL A 314 -6.77 5.80 14.74
N HIS A 315 -6.90 5.41 16.01
CA HIS A 315 -5.77 5.02 16.86
C HIS A 315 -5.46 3.53 16.67
N GLY A 316 -6.18 2.66 17.40
CA GLY A 316 -6.04 1.21 17.31
C GLY A 316 -6.99 0.58 16.30
N THR A 317 -6.52 -0.45 15.60
CA THR A 317 -7.32 -1.31 14.73
C THR A 317 -7.32 -2.74 15.25
N ASP A 318 -8.38 -3.49 14.93
CA ASP A 318 -8.60 -4.86 15.39
C ASP A 318 -9.37 -5.67 14.32
N THR A 319 -9.96 -6.81 14.69
CA THR A 319 -10.73 -7.63 13.76
C THR A 319 -11.96 -6.90 13.19
N SER A 320 -12.56 -5.98 13.95
CA SER A 320 -13.72 -5.21 13.47
C SER A 320 -13.33 -4.22 12.37
N TRP A 321 -12.11 -3.66 12.44
CA TRP A 321 -11.54 -2.88 11.34
C TRP A 321 -11.23 -3.74 10.11
N ALA A 322 -10.70 -4.95 10.30
CA ALA A 322 -10.48 -5.88 9.19
C ALA A 322 -11.80 -6.25 8.49
N GLU A 323 -12.87 -6.46 9.25
CA GLU A 323 -14.22 -6.70 8.72
C GLU A 323 -14.82 -5.46 8.03
N PHE A 324 -14.54 -4.26 8.54
CA PHE A 324 -14.95 -3.02 7.89
C PHE A 324 -14.23 -2.79 6.55
N LEU A 325 -12.92 -3.00 6.49
CA LEU A 325 -12.15 -2.94 5.24
C LEU A 325 -12.64 -4.00 4.25
N LEU A 326 -12.98 -5.20 4.72
CA LEU A 326 -13.61 -6.23 3.90
C LEU A 326 -14.95 -5.75 3.34
N TRP A 327 -15.79 -5.12 4.16
CA TRP A 327 -17.05 -4.55 3.71
C TRP A 327 -16.86 -3.45 2.65
N LEU A 328 -15.84 -2.58 2.79
CA LEU A 328 -15.50 -1.60 1.76
C LEU A 328 -15.13 -2.27 0.44
N ASN A 329 -14.30 -3.31 0.47
CA ASN A 329 -13.94 -4.11 -0.70
C ASN A 329 -15.17 -4.73 -1.37
N ASP A 330 -16.04 -5.35 -0.57
CA ASP A 330 -17.20 -6.11 -1.05
C ASP A 330 -18.34 -5.22 -1.54
N THR A 331 -18.35 -3.95 -1.14
CA THR A 331 -19.41 -3.00 -1.50
C THR A 331 -18.96 -2.04 -2.59
N TYR A 332 -17.75 -1.48 -2.47
CA TYR A 332 -17.27 -0.39 -3.33
C TYR A 332 -15.88 -0.62 -3.96
N GLY A 333 -15.24 -1.73 -3.62
CA GLY A 333 -13.95 -2.15 -4.19
C GLY A 333 -14.14 -3.16 -5.32
N GLN A 334 -13.11 -3.97 -5.54
CA GLN A 334 -13.01 -4.91 -6.67
C GLN A 334 -14.10 -6.00 -6.68
N ASP A 335 -14.67 -6.32 -5.52
CA ASP A 335 -15.76 -7.29 -5.39
C ASP A 335 -17.15 -6.62 -5.29
N GLY A 336 -17.19 -5.28 -5.35
CA GLY A 336 -18.39 -4.46 -5.31
C GLY A 336 -18.65 -3.73 -6.63
N ASP A 337 -19.01 -2.44 -6.54
CA ASP A 337 -19.20 -1.59 -7.73
C ASP A 337 -17.91 -0.95 -8.28
N ASP A 338 -16.78 -1.22 -7.63
CA ASP A 338 -15.46 -0.70 -7.97
C ASP A 338 -15.38 0.82 -8.09
N SER A 339 -16.23 1.55 -7.37
CA SER A 339 -16.41 3.00 -7.48
C SER A 339 -15.47 3.81 -6.58
N MET A 340 -14.83 3.18 -5.59
CA MET A 340 -14.02 3.84 -4.55
C MET A 340 -12.54 3.90 -4.94
N TRP A 341 -11.90 5.05 -4.70
CA TRP A 341 -10.44 5.11 -4.55
C TRP A 341 -10.09 5.20 -3.06
N MET A 342 -9.17 4.36 -2.59
CA MET A 342 -8.64 4.41 -1.23
C MET A 342 -7.11 4.52 -1.21
N PRO A 343 -6.54 5.72 -1.47
CA PRO A 343 -5.13 5.99 -1.31
C PRO A 343 -4.81 6.40 0.14
N ASN A 344 -3.52 6.49 0.45
CA ASN A 344 -3.06 7.31 1.57
C ASN A 344 -3.04 8.80 1.17
N GLN A 345 -3.04 9.70 2.15
CA GLN A 345 -3.09 11.14 1.86
C GLN A 345 -1.88 11.65 1.05
N GLU A 346 -0.67 11.08 1.24
CA GLU A 346 0.48 11.50 0.43
C GLU A 346 0.27 11.18 -1.06
N GLU A 347 -0.26 10.00 -1.38
CA GLU A 347 -0.57 9.62 -2.77
C GLU A 347 -1.66 10.52 -3.37
N TYR A 348 -2.72 10.83 -2.61
CA TYR A 348 -3.76 11.74 -3.11
C TYR A 348 -3.22 13.17 -3.31
N TYR A 349 -2.39 13.65 -2.38
CA TYR A 349 -1.72 14.95 -2.49
C TYR A 349 -0.85 15.03 -3.76
N GLU A 350 0.00 14.02 -4.00
CA GLU A 350 0.86 13.99 -5.19
C GLU A 350 0.02 13.89 -6.49
N TYR A 351 -1.04 13.09 -6.49
CA TYR A 351 -1.95 13.00 -7.63
C TYR A 351 -2.64 14.34 -7.94
N ASN A 352 -3.17 15.02 -6.91
CA ASN A 352 -3.74 16.35 -7.06
C ASN A 352 -2.69 17.36 -7.55
N TYR A 353 -1.45 17.27 -7.06
CA TYR A 353 -0.36 18.11 -7.54
C TYR A 353 -0.12 17.93 -9.04
N TYR A 354 -0.12 16.69 -9.54
CA TYR A 354 -0.02 16.42 -10.98
C TYR A 354 -1.23 16.91 -11.77
N GLN A 355 -2.44 16.87 -11.21
CA GLN A 355 -3.62 17.43 -11.85
C GLN A 355 -3.50 18.96 -12.02
N VAL A 356 -2.93 19.65 -11.04
CA VAL A 356 -2.81 21.12 -11.03
C VAL A 356 -1.61 21.60 -11.86
N HIS A 357 -0.48 20.89 -11.79
CA HIS A 357 0.80 21.36 -12.33
C HIS A 357 1.33 20.53 -13.51
N GLY A 358 0.80 19.34 -13.72
CA GLY A 358 1.17 18.49 -14.85
C GLY A 358 0.58 18.99 -16.17
N THR A 359 1.13 18.48 -17.27
CA THR A 359 0.63 18.79 -18.62
C THR A 359 0.46 17.53 -19.44
N THR A 360 -0.54 17.55 -20.32
CA THR A 360 -0.82 16.50 -21.29
C THR A 360 -0.80 17.12 -22.70
N GLU A 361 -0.08 16.50 -23.62
CA GLU A 361 0.02 16.96 -25.00
C GLU A 361 -0.26 15.79 -25.95
N VAL A 362 -1.17 16.01 -26.90
CA VAL A 362 -1.52 15.01 -27.93
C VAL A 362 -1.01 15.50 -29.28
N ASN A 363 -0.07 14.76 -29.85
CA ASN A 363 0.53 15.04 -31.15
C ASN A 363 0.21 13.94 -32.15
N TYR A 364 -0.01 14.32 -33.40
CA TYR A 364 -0.26 13.40 -34.51
C TYR A 364 0.99 13.32 -35.39
N GLU A 365 1.68 12.17 -35.37
CA GLU A 365 2.81 11.96 -36.28
C GLU A 365 2.33 11.67 -37.70
N ASN A 366 1.17 11.01 -37.82
CA ASN A 366 0.43 10.75 -39.06
C ASN A 366 -1.01 10.33 -38.73
N GLU A 367 -1.81 10.01 -39.76
CA GLU A 367 -3.22 9.62 -39.61
C GLU A 367 -3.47 8.35 -38.76
N HIS A 368 -2.43 7.57 -38.47
CA HIS A 368 -2.53 6.31 -37.72
C HIS A 368 -1.57 6.22 -36.53
N THR A 369 -0.91 7.32 -36.15
CA THR A 369 0.05 7.35 -35.05
C THR A 369 -0.13 8.59 -34.20
N ILE A 370 -0.47 8.36 -32.93
CA ILE A 370 -0.68 9.39 -31.92
C ILE A 370 0.41 9.28 -30.88
N LYS A 371 0.98 10.42 -30.51
CA LYS A 371 1.94 10.54 -29.42
C LYS A 371 1.32 11.36 -28.30
N LEU A 372 1.10 10.72 -27.16
CA LEU A 372 0.71 11.36 -25.91
C LEU A 372 1.96 11.63 -25.07
N THR A 373 2.21 12.88 -24.72
CA THR A 373 3.25 13.27 -23.77
C THR A 373 2.58 13.72 -22.47
N VAL A 374 3.02 13.20 -21.34
CA VAL A 374 2.51 13.56 -20.01
C VAL A 374 3.68 14.01 -19.15
N HIS A 375 3.68 15.29 -18.76
CA HIS A 375 4.68 15.84 -17.86
C HIS A 375 4.16 15.85 -16.42
N LEU A 376 4.91 15.21 -15.52
CA LEU A 376 4.60 15.09 -14.10
C LEU A 376 5.69 15.81 -13.31
N PRO A 377 5.56 17.12 -13.05
CA PRO A 377 6.46 17.82 -12.16
C PRO A 377 6.22 17.35 -10.73
N GLY A 378 7.28 17.03 -9.99
CA GLY A 378 7.19 16.70 -8.58
C GLY A 378 7.96 17.66 -7.69
N GLN A 379 7.86 17.41 -6.38
CA GLN A 379 8.62 18.11 -5.36
C GLN A 379 9.50 17.12 -4.59
N GLU A 380 10.28 17.64 -3.64
CA GLU A 380 11.04 16.80 -2.71
C GLU A 380 10.12 15.78 -2.03
N TYR A 381 10.56 14.52 -1.99
CA TYR A 381 9.85 13.40 -1.39
C TYR A 381 8.52 13.01 -2.07
N PHE A 382 8.38 13.23 -3.37
CA PHE A 382 7.33 12.57 -4.17
C PHE A 382 7.70 11.11 -4.44
N TYR A 383 6.74 10.20 -4.24
CA TYR A 383 6.95 8.75 -4.26
C TYR A 383 5.89 7.96 -5.03
N TYR A 384 4.82 8.62 -5.46
CA TYR A 384 3.71 8.03 -6.18
C TYR A 384 3.55 8.70 -7.57
N PRO A 385 4.57 8.69 -8.45
CA PRO A 385 4.51 9.28 -9.78
C PRO A 385 3.67 8.43 -10.75
N SER A 386 2.39 8.24 -10.42
CA SER A 386 1.43 7.52 -11.23
C SER A 386 0.14 8.31 -11.39
N VAL A 387 -0.37 8.36 -12.61
CA VAL A 387 -1.57 9.11 -12.99
C VAL A 387 -2.48 8.28 -13.89
N THR A 388 -3.75 8.65 -13.91
CA THR A 388 -4.68 8.26 -14.97
C THR A 388 -4.77 9.39 -15.98
N VAL A 389 -4.81 9.08 -17.26
CA VAL A 389 -5.07 10.05 -18.33
C VAL A 389 -6.21 9.52 -19.19
N ASN A 390 -7.27 10.32 -19.33
CA ASN A 390 -8.36 10.04 -20.25
C ASN A 390 -8.03 10.64 -21.60
N LEU A 391 -7.89 9.80 -22.63
CA LEU A 391 -7.63 10.18 -24.00
C LEU A 391 -8.89 9.94 -24.84
N SER A 392 -9.57 11.01 -25.23
CA SER A 392 -10.83 10.95 -25.98
C SER A 392 -10.63 10.56 -27.44
N GLY A 393 -11.70 10.08 -28.09
CA GLY A 393 -11.76 9.92 -29.55
C GLY A 393 -11.03 8.69 -30.12
N ILE A 394 -10.46 7.83 -29.28
CA ILE A 394 -9.84 6.56 -29.67
C ILE A 394 -10.40 5.46 -28.77
N LYS A 395 -10.92 4.38 -29.35
CA LYS A 395 -11.35 3.23 -28.56
C LYS A 395 -10.25 2.17 -28.51
N LYS A 396 -10.24 1.36 -27.45
CA LYS A 396 -9.30 0.24 -27.27
C LYS A 396 -9.33 -0.71 -28.48
N GLU A 397 -10.50 -0.93 -29.08
CA GLU A 397 -10.67 -1.82 -30.23
C GLU A 397 -9.99 -1.28 -31.50
N ASP A 398 -9.75 0.03 -31.58
CA ASP A 398 -9.12 0.68 -32.74
C ASP A 398 -7.59 0.66 -32.65
N ILE A 399 -7.04 0.34 -31.48
CA ILE A 399 -5.60 0.32 -31.23
C ILE A 399 -5.01 -0.98 -31.80
N LYS A 400 -4.02 -0.83 -32.67
CA LYS A 400 -3.18 -1.92 -33.17
C LYS A 400 -2.07 -2.24 -32.18
N GLN A 401 -1.44 -1.22 -31.64
CA GLN A 401 -0.32 -1.33 -30.73
C GLN A 401 -0.21 -0.07 -29.87
N ILE A 402 0.22 -0.24 -28.64
CA ILE A 402 0.62 0.85 -27.74
C ILE A 402 2.00 0.53 -27.18
N SER A 403 2.84 1.56 -27.08
CA SER A 403 4.19 1.47 -26.50
C SER A 403 4.52 2.76 -25.77
N SER A 404 5.53 2.73 -24.91
CA SER A 404 5.97 3.90 -24.15
C SER A 404 7.49 4.01 -24.10
N ASN A 405 8.00 5.18 -23.73
CA ASN A 405 9.40 5.37 -23.39
C ASN A 405 9.80 4.63 -22.10
N ASP A 406 11.09 4.67 -21.76
CA ASP A 406 11.66 3.98 -20.59
C ASP A 406 11.25 4.60 -19.25
N GLU A 407 10.77 5.85 -19.26
CA GLU A 407 10.28 6.53 -18.06
C GLU A 407 9.03 5.84 -17.49
N VAL A 408 8.17 5.32 -18.37
CA VAL A 408 6.99 4.56 -17.98
C VAL A 408 7.42 3.14 -17.63
N THR A 409 7.20 2.73 -16.38
CA THR A 409 7.51 1.38 -15.89
C THR A 409 6.26 0.52 -15.71
N GLY A 410 5.11 1.16 -15.47
CA GLY A 410 3.78 0.55 -15.46
C GLY A 410 2.83 1.20 -16.47
N LEU A 411 2.09 0.38 -17.22
CA LEU A 411 1.11 0.88 -18.19
C LEU A 411 -0.06 -0.11 -18.30
N SER A 412 -1.28 0.36 -18.01
CA SER A 412 -2.53 -0.34 -18.28
C SER A 412 -3.53 0.61 -18.94
N PHE A 413 -4.49 0.07 -19.70
CA PHE A 413 -5.46 0.88 -20.41
C PHE A 413 -6.76 0.12 -20.72
N ALA A 414 -7.86 0.85 -20.69
CA ALA A 414 -9.21 0.36 -20.93
C ALA A 414 -10.05 1.40 -21.68
N ASN A 415 -11.19 0.99 -22.22
CA ASN A 415 -12.17 1.94 -22.73
C ASN A 415 -12.70 2.79 -21.58
N TYR A 416 -12.84 4.09 -21.80
CA TYR A 416 -13.48 5.00 -20.88
C TYR A 416 -14.24 6.05 -21.69
N GLU A 417 -15.56 6.18 -21.43
CA GLU A 417 -16.46 7.05 -22.19
C GLU A 417 -16.33 6.89 -23.72
N ASN A 418 -15.98 7.98 -24.42
CA ASN A 418 -15.79 8.00 -25.88
C ASN A 418 -14.34 7.72 -26.31
N GLY A 419 -13.49 7.30 -25.38
CA GLY A 419 -12.06 7.16 -25.56
C GLY A 419 -11.46 5.97 -24.80
N ILE A 420 -10.21 6.14 -24.36
CA ILE A 420 -9.53 5.24 -23.44
C ILE A 420 -9.09 5.98 -22.18
N MET A 421 -8.98 5.25 -21.09
CA MET A 421 -8.15 5.66 -19.94
C MET A 421 -6.81 4.94 -20.00
N LEU A 422 -5.74 5.63 -19.66
CA LEU A 422 -4.40 5.07 -19.49
C LEU A 422 -3.96 5.29 -18.05
N ASN A 423 -3.58 4.22 -17.35
CA ASN A 423 -2.91 4.32 -16.06
C ASN A 423 -1.41 4.22 -16.30
N ILE A 424 -0.69 5.28 -15.98
CA ILE A 424 0.73 5.47 -16.26
C ILE A 424 1.45 5.50 -14.93
N ASP A 425 2.44 4.62 -14.75
CA ASP A 425 3.30 4.59 -13.57
C ASP A 425 4.74 4.82 -13.98
N CYS A 426 5.36 5.85 -13.38
CA CYS A 426 6.73 6.27 -13.65
C CYS A 426 7.68 5.95 -12.49
N ARG A 427 7.30 5.10 -11.53
CA ARG A 427 8.20 4.64 -10.47
C ARG A 427 9.40 3.94 -11.10
N LYS A 428 10.57 4.56 -10.99
CA LYS A 428 11.78 4.17 -11.73
C LYS A 428 12.21 2.73 -11.47
N TYR A 429 12.05 2.25 -10.24
CA TYR A 429 12.52 0.93 -9.82
C TYR A 429 11.40 -0.10 -9.66
N LEU A 430 10.23 0.14 -10.29
CA LEU A 430 9.07 -0.74 -10.16
C LEU A 430 9.36 -2.16 -10.67
N ALA A 431 10.14 -2.32 -11.74
CA ALA A 431 10.50 -3.61 -12.30
C ALA A 431 11.41 -4.42 -11.36
N GLU A 432 12.41 -3.78 -10.77
CA GLU A 432 13.30 -4.36 -9.76
C GLU A 432 12.53 -4.72 -8.50
N HIS A 433 11.59 -3.87 -8.10
CA HIS A 433 10.73 -4.10 -6.94
C HIS A 433 9.83 -5.32 -7.15
N ALA A 434 9.18 -5.43 -8.31
CA ALA A 434 8.41 -6.61 -8.68
C ALA A 434 9.29 -7.87 -8.69
N GLU A 435 10.51 -7.78 -9.23
CA GLU A 435 11.46 -8.90 -9.20
C GLU A 435 11.86 -9.31 -7.77
N ASN A 436 11.97 -8.37 -6.83
CA ASN A 436 12.27 -8.70 -5.43
C ASN A 436 11.14 -9.54 -4.78
N PHE A 437 9.88 -9.26 -5.11
CA PHE A 437 8.76 -10.12 -4.68
C PHE A 437 8.80 -11.50 -5.34
N VAL A 438 9.15 -11.58 -6.62
CA VAL A 438 9.38 -12.87 -7.30
C VAL A 438 10.47 -13.67 -6.59
N LYS A 439 11.61 -13.04 -6.27
CA LYS A 439 12.71 -13.68 -5.53
C LYS A 439 12.27 -14.14 -4.14
N ARG A 440 11.45 -13.36 -3.43
CA ARG A 440 10.86 -13.77 -2.15
C ARG A 440 9.93 -14.98 -2.30
N TYR A 441 9.14 -15.05 -3.36
CA TYR A 441 8.35 -16.25 -3.67
C TYR A 441 9.25 -17.46 -3.97
N GLU A 442 10.33 -17.29 -4.74
CA GLU A 442 11.26 -18.36 -5.09
C GLU A 442 11.96 -18.99 -3.87
N THR A 443 12.13 -18.26 -2.76
CA THR A 443 12.67 -18.83 -1.51
C THR A 443 11.66 -19.70 -0.75
N ASN A 444 10.36 -19.49 -0.96
CA ASN A 444 9.29 -20.34 -0.44
C ASN A 444 8.14 -20.51 -1.46
N PRO A 445 8.31 -21.35 -2.50
CA PRO A 445 7.35 -21.49 -3.60
C PRO A 445 5.99 -22.08 -3.19
N THR A 446 5.87 -22.58 -1.96
CA THR A 446 4.60 -23.09 -1.41
C THR A 446 3.75 -22.00 -0.75
N SER A 447 4.30 -20.80 -0.55
CA SER A 447 3.59 -19.68 0.03
C SER A 447 2.62 -19.05 -0.97
N VAL A 448 1.33 -19.31 -0.76
CA VAL A 448 0.23 -18.71 -1.53
C VAL A 448 0.28 -17.18 -1.43
N SER A 449 0.59 -16.65 -0.25
CA SER A 449 0.68 -15.20 -0.02
C SER A 449 1.85 -14.57 -0.79
N ALA A 450 3.03 -15.20 -0.80
CA ALA A 450 4.18 -14.70 -1.55
C ALA A 450 3.94 -14.76 -3.07
N LYS A 451 3.28 -15.82 -3.56
CA LYS A 451 2.86 -15.93 -4.97
C LYS A 451 1.90 -14.81 -5.35
N ALA A 452 0.89 -14.54 -4.51
CA ALA A 452 -0.08 -13.47 -4.73
C ALA A 452 0.58 -12.09 -4.78
N ASP A 453 1.51 -11.79 -3.87
CA ASP A 453 2.27 -10.54 -3.89
C ASP A 453 3.14 -10.42 -5.14
N ALA A 454 3.87 -11.49 -5.51
CA ALA A 454 4.68 -11.49 -6.73
C ALA A 454 3.83 -11.21 -7.99
N LEU A 455 2.67 -11.87 -8.13
CA LEU A 455 1.75 -11.61 -9.25
C LEU A 455 1.20 -10.18 -9.23
N TYR A 456 0.83 -9.67 -8.06
CA TYR A 456 0.34 -8.30 -7.88
C TYR A 456 1.34 -7.26 -8.44
N PHE A 457 2.60 -7.29 -7.98
CA PHE A 457 3.60 -6.34 -8.45
C PHE A 457 4.03 -6.57 -9.91
N VAL A 458 4.10 -7.82 -10.37
CA VAL A 458 4.42 -8.11 -11.78
C VAL A 458 3.31 -7.61 -12.73
N ASN A 459 2.05 -7.64 -12.31
CA ASN A 459 0.94 -7.15 -13.12
C ASN A 459 0.92 -5.62 -13.26
N MET A 460 1.53 -4.88 -12.34
CA MET A 460 1.69 -3.41 -12.46
C MET A 460 2.60 -3.00 -13.62
N LEU A 461 3.53 -3.87 -14.03
CA LEU A 461 4.53 -3.53 -15.05
C LEU A 461 3.89 -3.33 -16.42
N LYS A 462 4.46 -2.42 -17.22
CA LYS A 462 4.15 -2.33 -18.66
C LYS A 462 4.56 -3.62 -19.37
N ASP A 463 3.90 -3.90 -20.48
CA ASP A 463 4.26 -5.05 -21.31
C ASP A 463 5.71 -4.93 -21.81
N SER A 464 6.51 -5.95 -21.50
CA SER A 464 7.94 -5.99 -21.73
C SER A 464 8.46 -7.43 -21.64
N ASP A 465 9.68 -7.65 -22.14
CA ASP A 465 10.39 -8.92 -21.95
C ASP A 465 10.57 -9.23 -20.46
N LYS A 466 10.84 -8.20 -19.63
CA LYS A 466 11.00 -8.37 -18.18
C LYS A 466 9.70 -8.83 -17.51
N LYS A 467 8.55 -8.23 -17.83
CA LYS A 467 7.24 -8.69 -17.32
C LYS A 467 6.98 -10.14 -17.72
N THR A 468 7.30 -10.51 -18.96
CA THR A 468 7.14 -11.88 -19.47
C THR A 468 8.06 -12.87 -18.75
N GLU A 469 9.32 -12.50 -18.51
CA GLU A 469 10.28 -13.29 -17.71
C GLU A 469 9.76 -13.51 -16.29
N LEU A 470 9.34 -12.44 -15.61
CA LEU A 470 8.88 -12.50 -14.22
C LEU A 470 7.59 -13.32 -14.09
N LYS A 471 6.62 -13.20 -15.02
CA LYS A 471 5.41 -14.04 -15.01
C LYS A 471 5.76 -15.54 -15.05
N LYS A 472 6.67 -15.95 -15.93
CA LYS A 472 7.12 -17.36 -16.05
C LYS A 472 7.81 -17.89 -14.78
N ARG A 473 8.43 -17.02 -13.98
CA ARG A 473 9.08 -17.40 -12.71
C ARG A 473 8.07 -17.64 -11.59
N VAL A 474 6.83 -17.15 -11.74
CA VAL A 474 5.77 -17.25 -10.73
C VAL A 474 4.70 -18.29 -11.09
N GLU A 475 4.62 -18.70 -12.36
CA GLU A 475 3.83 -19.85 -12.83
C GLU A 475 4.20 -21.13 -12.07
#